data_AF-U4V3Y4-F1
#
_entry.id   AF-U4V3Y4-F1
#
_cell.length_a   1.000
_cell.length_b   1.000
_cell.length_c   1.000
_cell.angle_alpha   90.00
_cell.angle_beta   90.00
_cell.angle_gamma   90.00
#
_symmetry.space_group_name_H-M   'P 1'
#
loop_
_entity.id
_entity.type
_entity.pdbx_description
1 polymer ?
#
loop_
_entity_poly.entity_id
_entity_poly.type
_entity_poly.pdbx_seq_one_letter_code
_entity_poly.pdbx_strand_id
1 'polypeptide(L)'
;MPVANVVMFEFETSADLENWAEWYKRDGPFPNNEISLFVKTGETSAFGIASYPTEEDRVSGGKLRDALVKGDVPFKIKEIIPFGGPVLVEFIDGVLFPKRVK
;
A
#
# COMPACT_ATOMS: atom_id res chain seq x y z
N MET A 1 -8.32 -5.85 -15.47
CA MET A 1 -8.35 -6.55 -14.16
C MET A 1 -7.55 -5.66 -13.23
N PRO A 2 -8.06 -5.31 -12.04
CA PRO A 2 -7.29 -4.50 -11.11
C PRO A 2 -5.98 -5.20 -10.77
N VAL A 3 -5.00 -4.39 -10.45
CA VAL A 3 -3.65 -4.83 -10.09
C VAL A 3 -3.31 -4.24 -8.74
N ALA A 4 -2.44 -4.88 -7.98
CA ALA A 4 -2.10 -4.42 -6.63
C ALA A 4 -0.61 -4.34 -6.43
N ASN A 5 -0.19 -3.36 -5.62
CA ASN A 5 1.05 -3.42 -4.88
C ASN A 5 0.77 -4.12 -3.55
N VAL A 6 1.56 -5.13 -3.22
CA VAL A 6 1.60 -5.75 -1.90
C VAL A 6 3.02 -5.54 -1.38
N VAL A 7 3.18 -4.79 -0.30
CA VAL A 7 4.48 -4.33 0.15
C VAL A 7 4.67 -4.75 1.59
N MET A 8 5.73 -5.50 1.84
CA MET A 8 6.18 -5.78 3.20
C MET A 8 7.06 -4.62 3.67
N PHE A 9 6.78 -4.10 4.86
CA PHE A 9 7.56 -3.08 5.53
C PHE A 9 8.11 -3.64 6.84
N GLU A 10 9.40 -3.42 7.06
CA GLU A 10 10.05 -3.54 8.36
C GLU A 10 10.52 -2.15 8.79
N PHE A 11 10.02 -1.68 9.93
CA PHE A 11 10.35 -0.38 10.50
C PHE A 11 11.49 -0.51 11.50
N GLU A 12 12.23 0.57 11.75
CA GLU A 12 13.29 0.60 12.77
C GLU A 12 12.69 0.42 14.18
N THR A 13 11.52 1.03 14.43
CA THR A 13 10.81 0.95 15.71
C THR A 13 9.30 0.79 15.52
N SER A 14 8.60 0.39 16.58
CA SER A 14 7.13 0.35 16.60
C SER A 14 6.50 1.74 16.44
N ALA A 15 7.18 2.78 16.95
CA ALA A 15 6.76 4.17 16.77
C ALA A 15 6.86 4.63 15.31
N ASP A 16 7.88 4.20 14.56
CA ASP A 16 7.99 4.49 13.13
C ASP A 16 6.84 3.88 12.32
N LEU A 17 6.41 2.66 12.67
CA LEU A 17 5.25 2.01 12.07
C LEU A 17 3.97 2.80 12.34
N GLU A 18 3.77 3.21 13.59
CA GLU A 18 2.60 4.02 13.98
C GLU A 18 2.62 5.39 13.31
N ASN A 19 3.78 6.05 13.24
CA ASN A 19 3.96 7.32 12.54
C ASN A 19 3.67 7.19 11.04
N TRP A 20 4.06 6.08 10.40
CA TRP A 20 3.68 5.78 9.02
C TRP A 20 2.16 5.67 8.88
N ALA A 21 1.51 4.89 9.75
CA ALA A 21 0.07 4.69 9.69
C ALA A 21 -0.70 6.00 9.91
N GLU A 22 -0.30 6.81 10.88
CA GLU A 22 -0.91 8.12 11.15
C GLU A 22 -0.67 9.13 10.02
N TRP A 23 0.55 9.14 9.45
CA TRP A 23 0.85 9.94 8.27
C TRP A 23 -0.05 9.53 7.09
N TYR A 24 -0.16 8.23 6.81
CA TYR A 24 -0.93 7.75 5.66
C TYR A 24 -2.44 8.00 5.80
N LYS A 25 -2.98 7.97 7.02
CA LYS A 25 -4.37 8.37 7.29
C LYS A 25 -4.64 9.83 6.96
N ARG A 26 -3.65 10.72 7.15
CA ARG A 26 -3.79 12.16 6.95
C ARG A 26 -3.51 12.57 5.50
N ASP A 27 -2.42 12.05 4.93
CA ASP A 27 -1.83 12.56 3.68
C ASP A 27 -2.03 11.59 2.50
N GLY A 28 -2.51 10.37 2.75
CA GLY A 28 -2.94 9.42 1.72
C GLY A 28 -4.40 9.62 1.28
N PRO A 29 -4.93 8.72 0.42
CA PRO A 29 -4.20 7.66 -0.29
C PRO A 29 -3.38 8.21 -1.46
N PHE A 30 -2.55 7.36 -2.08
CA PHE A 30 -1.91 7.71 -3.35
C PHE A 30 -2.94 7.82 -4.48
N PRO A 31 -2.69 8.61 -5.54
CA PRO A 31 -3.64 8.79 -6.65
C PRO A 31 -4.08 7.48 -7.30
N ASN A 32 -5.35 7.42 -7.74
CA ASN A 32 -5.98 6.30 -8.44
C ASN A 32 -5.99 4.96 -7.66
N ASN A 33 -5.79 5.02 -6.36
CA ASN A 33 -5.94 3.88 -5.47
C ASN A 33 -7.43 3.53 -5.27
N GLU A 34 -7.80 2.27 -5.49
CA GLU A 34 -9.17 1.77 -5.32
C GLU A 34 -9.39 1.20 -3.92
N ILE A 35 -8.42 0.42 -3.43
CA ILE A 35 -8.36 -0.07 -2.05
C ILE A 35 -6.98 0.22 -1.49
N SER A 36 -6.93 0.72 -0.26
CA SER A 36 -5.72 0.83 0.53
C SER A 36 -5.93 0.19 1.90
N LEU A 37 -5.13 -0.82 2.20
CA LEU A 37 -5.13 -1.53 3.47
C LEU A 37 -3.70 -1.59 4.02
N PHE A 38 -3.54 -1.25 5.29
CA PHE A 38 -2.27 -1.38 5.99
C PHE A 38 -2.47 -2.26 7.22
N VAL A 39 -1.79 -3.41 7.25
CA VAL A 39 -1.97 -4.45 8.25
C VAL A 39 -0.69 -4.60 9.05
N LYS A 40 -0.72 -4.27 10.34
CA LYS A 40 0.37 -4.59 11.26
C LYS A 40 0.45 -6.10 11.44
N THR A 41 1.62 -6.68 11.19
CA THR A 41 1.87 -8.13 11.28
C THR A 41 2.85 -8.52 12.38
N GLY A 42 3.56 -7.56 12.96
CA GLY A 42 4.47 -7.75 14.08
C GLY A 42 4.64 -6.44 14.85
N GLU A 43 5.59 -6.41 15.78
CA GLU A 43 5.87 -5.19 16.56
C GLU A 43 6.31 -4.02 15.66
N THR A 44 7.19 -4.33 14.70
CA THR A 44 7.83 -3.41 13.75
C THR A 44 7.51 -3.73 12.29
N SER A 45 6.63 -4.70 12.01
CA SER A 45 6.36 -5.17 10.65
C SER A 45 4.91 -4.97 10.22
N ALA A 46 4.72 -4.67 8.94
CA ALA A 46 3.39 -4.50 8.34
C ALA A 46 3.35 -4.86 6.85
N PHE A 47 2.15 -5.15 6.35
CA PHE A 47 1.86 -5.20 4.92
C PHE A 47 1.00 -4.01 4.49
N GLY A 48 1.44 -3.31 3.44
CA GLY A 48 0.62 -2.38 2.69
C GLY A 48 0.08 -3.02 1.42
N ILE A 49 -1.22 -2.97 1.23
CA ILE A 49 -1.93 -3.51 0.07
C ILE A 49 -2.67 -2.34 -0.58
N ALA A 50 -2.35 -2.08 -1.84
CA ALA A 50 -2.93 -0.99 -2.60
C ALA A 50 -3.36 -1.51 -3.97
N SER A 51 -4.66 -1.51 -4.28
CA SER A 51 -5.19 -1.88 -5.60
C SER A 51 -5.40 -0.65 -6.49
N TYR A 52 -5.29 -0.87 -7.80
CA TYR A 52 -5.32 0.15 -8.84
C TYR A 52 -6.04 -0.40 -10.09
N PRO A 53 -6.68 0.46 -10.89
CA PRO A 53 -7.40 0.03 -12.08
C PRO A 53 -6.48 -0.46 -13.21
N THR A 54 -5.26 0.08 -13.28
CA THR A 54 -4.29 -0.23 -14.35
C THR A 54 -2.87 -0.47 -13.83
N GLU A 55 -2.06 -1.14 -14.65
CA GLU A 55 -0.64 -1.38 -14.35
C GLU A 55 0.18 -0.08 -14.28
N GLU A 56 -0.18 0.92 -15.08
CA GLU A 56 0.45 2.24 -15.04
C GLU A 56 0.23 2.93 -13.69
N ASP A 57 -1.01 2.91 -13.20
CA ASP A 57 -1.37 3.45 -11.88
C ASP A 57 -0.63 2.72 -10.76
N ARG A 58 -0.53 1.39 -10.83
CA ARG A 58 0.22 0.58 -9.87
C ARG A 58 1.71 0.94 -9.83
N VAL A 59 2.33 1.07 -10.99
CA VAL A 59 3.74 1.46 -11.11
C VAL A 59 3.95 2.88 -10.58
N SER A 60 3.04 3.80 -10.89
CA SER A 60 3.06 5.17 -10.38
C SER A 60 2.97 5.21 -8.85
N GLY A 61 2.00 4.51 -8.26
CA GLY A 61 1.86 4.40 -6.80
C GLY A 61 3.09 3.79 -6.13
N GLY A 62 3.72 2.78 -6.75
CA GLY A 62 4.98 2.20 -6.29
C GLY A 62 6.13 3.22 -6.27
N LYS A 63 6.25 4.03 -7.33
CA LYS A 63 7.26 5.11 -7.40
C LYS A 63 7.03 6.19 -6.36
N LEU A 64 5.77 6.58 -6.10
CA LEU A 64 5.42 7.56 -5.07
C LEU A 64 5.82 7.07 -3.68
N ARG A 65 5.52 5.81 -3.34
CA ARG A 65 6.01 5.17 -2.12
C ARG A 65 7.53 5.22 -2.03
N ASP A 66 8.23 4.82 -3.09
CA ASP A 66 9.70 4.78 -3.09
C ASP A 66 10.34 6.17 -2.96
N ALA A 67 9.69 7.20 -3.50
CA ALA A 67 10.11 8.59 -3.33
C ALA A 67 9.86 9.07 -1.90
N LEU A 68 8.69 8.76 -1.33
CA LEU A 68 8.32 9.12 0.03
C LEU A 68 9.29 8.54 1.07
N VAL A 69 9.59 7.24 0.99
CA VAL A 69 10.46 6.57 1.98
C VAL A 69 11.92 7.03 1.90
N LYS A 70 12.32 7.67 0.80
CA LYS A 70 13.63 8.31 0.63
C LYS A 70 13.62 9.79 1.00
N GLY A 71 12.46 10.37 1.24
CA GLY A 71 12.28 11.78 1.59
C GLY A 71 12.52 12.04 3.08
N ASP A 72 12.23 13.28 3.48
CA ASP A 72 12.23 13.68 4.88
C ASP A 72 10.85 13.40 5.48
N VAL A 73 10.74 12.27 6.17
CA VAL A 73 9.49 11.72 6.72
C VAL A 73 9.65 11.37 8.20
N PRO A 74 8.58 11.43 9.00
CA PRO A 74 8.63 11.25 10.47
C PRO A 74 8.76 9.78 10.91
N PHE A 75 9.16 8.88 10.01
CA PHE A 75 9.34 7.46 10.26
C PHE A 75 10.58 6.95 9.54
N LYS A 76 11.20 5.89 10.07
CA LYS A 76 12.32 5.18 9.45
C LYS A 76 11.95 3.74 9.12
N ILE A 77 12.28 3.34 7.89
CA ILE A 77 12.04 2.01 7.37
C ILE A 77 13.39 1.32 7.21
N LYS A 78 13.52 0.16 7.85
CA LYS A 78 14.70 -0.69 7.79
C LYS A 78 14.74 -1.50 6.51
N GLU A 79 13.60 -2.08 6.13
CA GLU A 79 13.48 -2.91 4.92
C GLU A 79 12.12 -2.72 4.26
N ILE A 80 12.12 -2.77 2.93
CA ILE A 80 10.91 -2.71 2.12
C ILE A 80 11.00 -3.71 0.99
N ILE A 81 10.01 -4.59 0.88
CA ILE A 81 9.94 -5.59 -0.19
C ILE A 81 8.65 -5.38 -0.98
N PRO A 82 8.73 -4.75 -2.16
CA PRO A 82 7.57 -4.51 -3.00
C PRO A 82 7.28 -5.73 -3.89
N PHE A 83 6.05 -6.22 -3.79
CA PHE A 83 5.46 -7.16 -4.75
C PHE A 83 4.38 -6.44 -5.56
N GLY A 84 4.07 -7.00 -6.73
CA GLY A 84 3.00 -6.49 -7.58
C GLY A 84 2.40 -7.57 -8.47
N GLY A 85 1.12 -7.42 -8.80
CA GLY A 85 0.48 -8.33 -9.74
C GLY A 85 -1.03 -8.15 -9.84
N PRO A 86 -1.70 -8.99 -10.65
CA PRO A 86 -3.15 -8.96 -10.80
C PRO A 86 -3.86 -9.31 -9.49
N VAL A 87 -4.96 -8.60 -9.21
CA VAL A 87 -5.89 -8.96 -8.14
C VAL A 87 -6.81 -10.07 -8.65
N LEU A 88 -6.75 -11.23 -8.00
CA LEU A 88 -7.54 -12.40 -8.38
C LEU A 88 -8.97 -12.36 -7.82
N VAL A 89 -9.13 -11.85 -6.60
CA VAL A 89 -10.41 -11.78 -5.86
C VAL A 89 -10.39 -10.51 -5.00
N GLU A 90 -11.49 -9.76 -5.01
CA GLU A 90 -11.66 -8.53 -4.24
C GLU A 90 -13.10 -8.38 -3.77
N PHE A 91 -13.31 -8.12 -2.48
CA PHE A 91 -14.62 -7.83 -1.91
C PHE A 91 -14.62 -6.38 -1.40
N ILE A 92 -15.65 -5.62 -1.79
CA ILE A 92 -15.90 -4.27 -1.28
C ILE A 92 -17.27 -4.30 -0.60
N ASP A 93 -17.32 -3.87 0.66
CA ASP A 93 -18.53 -3.94 1.50
C ASP A 93 -19.16 -5.34 1.57
N GLY A 94 -18.33 -6.39 1.58
CA GLY A 94 -18.78 -7.78 1.63
C GLY A 94 -19.31 -8.33 0.30
N VAL A 95 -19.28 -7.54 -0.78
CA VAL A 95 -19.72 -7.94 -2.12
C VAL A 95 -18.51 -8.19 -3.01
N LEU A 96 -18.48 -9.35 -3.68
CA LEU A 96 -17.45 -9.63 -4.70
C LEU A 96 -17.57 -8.55 -5.77
N PHE A 97 -16.57 -7.68 -5.88
CA PHE A 97 -16.61 -6.55 -6.79
C PHE A 97 -16.86 -7.09 -8.22
N PRO A 98 -17.94 -6.65 -8.90
CA PRO A 98 -18.45 -7.40 -10.04
C PRO A 98 -17.45 -7.38 -11.20
N LYS A 99 -17.47 -8.44 -12.02
CA LYS A 99 -16.72 -8.53 -13.28
C LYS A 99 -16.91 -7.22 -14.06
N ARG A 100 -15.85 -6.42 -14.20
CA ARG A 100 -15.82 -5.31 -15.16
C ARG A 100 -16.11 -5.92 -16.53
N VAL A 101 -17.33 -5.73 -17.04
CA VAL A 101 -17.65 -6.05 -18.43
C VAL A 101 -16.77 -5.14 -19.27
N LYS A 102 -15.92 -5.74 -20.10
CA LYS A 102 -15.00 -5.03 -20.99
C LYS A 102 -15.75 -4.09 -21.92
#